data_AF-A0A2S2DPI6-F1
#
_entry.id   AF-A0A2S2DPI6-F1
#
_cell.length_a   1.000
_cell.length_b   1.000
_cell.length_c   1.000
_cell.angle_alpha   90.00
_cell.angle_beta   90.00
_cell.angle_gamma   90.00
#
_symmetry.space_group_name_H-M   'P 1'
#
loop_
_entity.id
_entity.type
_entity.pdbx_description
1 polymer ?
#
loop_
_entity_poly.entity_id
_entity_poly.type
_entity_poly.pdbx_seq_one_letter_code
_entity_poly.pdbx_strand_id
1 'polypeptide(L)'
;MATTIDFESQDGGYGYYDYSFFEDGFRVSYSAIDPFGFYLMDNPADHLGMCSTGCTSNGTTAFYGFNGSSITFDLENKGLFSFTALDVAQTFLGYGRPLTLTLTAMGVNGVVTDTIFVVENLAESFSNFNFKNFVNISSLTITGGQEFPEFAIDNVVLSPVEVPEPASWAMLIGGLGIIRSVFRRPLPSGLAR
;
A
#
# COMPACT_ATOMS: atom_id res chain seq x y z
N MET A 1 -4.51 0.18 13.25
CA MET A 1 -4.34 1.65 13.03
C MET A 1 -3.96 1.91 11.58
N ALA A 2 -4.33 3.07 11.02
CA ALA A 2 -3.92 3.46 9.67
C ALA A 2 -2.44 3.89 9.67
N THR A 3 -1.75 3.65 8.56
CA THR A 3 -0.38 4.08 8.27
C THR A 3 -0.34 4.75 6.90
N THR A 4 0.67 5.58 6.69
CA THR A 4 0.86 6.32 5.45
C THR A 4 2.22 5.95 4.88
N ILE A 5 2.25 5.41 3.66
CA ILE A 5 3.49 5.22 2.91
C ILE A 5 3.80 6.57 2.24
N ASP A 6 4.88 7.20 2.70
CA ASP A 6 5.34 8.53 2.29
C ASP A 6 6.67 8.47 1.53
N PHE A 7 7.26 7.28 1.37
CA PHE A 7 8.48 7.04 0.59
C PHE A 7 9.74 7.72 1.13
N GLU A 8 9.68 8.42 2.26
CA GLU A 8 10.81 9.19 2.81
C GLU A 8 11.99 8.28 3.18
N SER A 9 11.73 7.00 3.44
CA SER A 9 12.77 5.99 3.68
C SER A 9 13.63 5.68 2.45
N GLN A 10 13.15 6.04 1.25
CA GLN A 10 13.74 5.76 -0.06
C GLN A 10 14.19 7.02 -0.80
N ASP A 11 14.31 8.16 -0.13
CA ASP A 11 14.72 9.43 -0.75
C ASP A 11 16.03 9.30 -1.56
N GLY A 12 16.05 9.89 -2.75
CA GLY A 12 17.09 9.77 -3.77
C GLY A 12 17.16 8.38 -4.46
N GLY A 13 16.18 7.51 -4.25
CA GLY A 13 16.13 6.16 -4.82
C GLY A 13 15.71 6.16 -6.29
N TYR A 14 16.45 5.45 -7.15
CA TYR A 14 16.08 5.30 -8.56
C TYR A 14 16.53 3.95 -9.13
N GLY A 15 15.83 3.45 -10.14
CA GLY A 15 16.19 2.19 -10.77
C GLY A 15 15.33 1.78 -11.96
N TYR A 16 15.83 0.78 -12.70
CA TYR A 16 15.21 0.24 -13.92
C TYR A 16 14.71 -1.20 -13.73
N TYR A 17 14.98 -1.80 -12.59
CA TYR A 17 14.71 -3.20 -12.31
C TYR A 17 13.65 -3.32 -11.21
N ASP A 18 12.98 -4.47 -11.17
CA ASP A 18 12.10 -4.80 -10.07
C ASP A 18 12.81 -4.57 -8.73
N TYR A 19 12.16 -3.78 -7.88
CA TYR A 19 12.71 -3.36 -6.61
C TYR A 19 11.60 -3.43 -5.57
N SER A 20 11.96 -3.82 -4.35
CA SER A 20 11.01 -3.82 -3.24
C SER A 20 11.69 -3.45 -1.95
N PHE A 21 10.96 -2.73 -1.11
CA PHE A 21 11.38 -2.32 0.22
C PHE A 21 10.20 -2.47 1.19
N PHE A 22 10.49 -2.32 2.47
CA PHE A 22 9.49 -2.35 3.53
C PHE A 22 9.37 -0.97 4.17
N GLU A 23 8.14 -0.52 4.33
CA GLU A 23 7.80 0.73 5.01
C GLU A 23 6.51 0.50 5.80
N ASP A 24 6.54 0.85 7.08
CA ASP A 24 5.39 0.75 7.98
C ASP A 24 4.64 -0.60 8.00
N GLY A 25 5.37 -1.70 7.84
CA GLY A 25 4.80 -3.06 7.83
C GLY A 25 4.14 -3.45 6.50
N PHE A 26 4.27 -2.62 5.47
CA PHE A 26 3.93 -2.94 4.09
C PHE A 26 5.20 -3.18 3.29
N ARG A 27 5.13 -4.18 2.41
CA ARG A 27 6.06 -4.31 1.31
C ARG A 27 5.57 -3.47 0.15
N VAL A 28 6.43 -2.61 -0.35
CA VAL A 28 6.20 -1.80 -1.54
C VAL A 28 7.09 -2.36 -2.64
N SER A 29 6.50 -2.70 -3.78
CA SER A 29 7.21 -3.35 -4.90
C SER A 29 6.96 -2.60 -6.19
N TYR A 30 8.03 -2.12 -6.79
CA TYR A 30 8.06 -1.60 -8.14
C TYR A 30 8.22 -2.75 -9.16
N SER A 31 7.52 -2.63 -10.29
CA SER A 31 7.79 -3.45 -11.47
C SER A 31 7.71 -2.63 -12.75
N ALA A 32 8.63 -2.88 -13.67
CA ALA A 32 8.57 -2.35 -15.03
C ALA A 32 7.54 -3.16 -15.85
N ILE A 33 6.59 -2.47 -16.49
CA ILE A 33 5.65 -3.10 -17.43
C ILE A 33 6.25 -3.08 -18.83
N ASP A 34 6.88 -1.97 -19.22
CA ASP A 34 7.57 -1.84 -20.49
C ASP A 34 9.09 -2.01 -20.33
N PRO A 35 9.82 -2.40 -21.40
CA PRO A 35 11.28 -2.61 -21.35
C PRO A 35 12.11 -1.38 -20.95
N PHE A 36 11.52 -0.19 -21.00
CA PHE A 36 12.16 1.08 -20.65
C PHE A 36 11.54 1.72 -19.41
N GLY A 37 10.71 0.97 -18.67
CA GLY A 37 10.16 1.39 -17.40
C GLY A 37 11.26 1.65 -16.38
N PHE A 38 11.09 2.73 -15.61
CA PHE A 38 11.95 3.02 -14.46
C PHE A 38 11.17 3.76 -13.38
N TYR A 39 11.77 3.89 -12.20
CA TYR A 39 11.21 4.67 -11.10
C TYR A 39 12.20 5.66 -10.53
N LEU A 40 11.63 6.65 -9.85
CA LEU A 40 12.31 7.57 -8.96
C LEU A 40 11.49 7.68 -7.66
N MET A 41 12.15 7.73 -6.52
CA MET A 41 11.61 8.04 -5.20
C MET A 41 12.46 9.18 -4.65
N ASP A 42 11.94 10.40 -4.75
CA ASP A 42 12.76 11.60 -4.50
C ASP A 42 11.86 12.80 -4.21
N ASN A 43 12.43 13.83 -3.60
CA ASN A 43 11.89 15.17 -3.62
C ASN A 43 12.52 15.97 -4.78
N PRO A 44 11.80 16.22 -5.89
CA PRO A 44 12.37 16.94 -7.04
C PRO A 44 12.84 18.36 -6.73
N ALA A 45 12.41 18.94 -5.61
CA ALA A 45 12.89 20.25 -5.16
C ALA A 45 14.35 20.20 -4.67
N ASP A 46 14.79 19.05 -4.16
CA ASP A 46 16.13 18.86 -3.60
C ASP A 46 17.14 18.34 -4.64
N HIS A 47 16.65 17.62 -5.66
CA HIS A 47 17.49 17.01 -6.70
C HIS A 47 17.10 17.46 -8.13
N LEU A 48 17.45 18.71 -8.46
CA LEU A 48 17.20 19.30 -9.77
C LEU A 48 17.88 18.53 -10.91
N GLY A 49 17.10 18.15 -11.92
CA GLY A 49 17.59 17.62 -13.21
C GLY A 49 17.26 16.15 -13.50
N MET A 50 16.59 15.43 -12.59
CA MET A 50 16.16 14.05 -12.83
C MET A 50 14.98 13.95 -13.82
N CYS A 51 14.23 15.04 -14.01
CA CYS A 51 13.15 15.16 -14.99
C CYS A 51 13.44 16.37 -15.88
N SER A 52 13.58 16.19 -17.21
CA SER A 52 14.14 17.24 -18.08
C SER A 52 13.33 18.53 -18.13
N THR A 53 11.99 18.42 -18.09
CA THR A 53 11.06 19.56 -18.01
C THR A 53 10.67 19.92 -16.57
N GLY A 54 11.22 19.20 -15.58
CA GLY A 54 10.81 19.23 -14.18
C GLY A 54 9.80 18.14 -13.84
N CYS A 55 9.80 17.72 -12.58
CA CYS A 55 8.81 16.79 -12.03
C CYS A 55 7.82 17.52 -11.13
N THR A 56 6.57 17.08 -11.13
CA THR A 56 5.57 17.57 -10.16
C THR A 56 6.06 17.29 -8.74
N SER A 57 6.01 18.27 -7.86
CA SER A 57 6.44 18.13 -6.47
C SER A 57 5.43 18.80 -5.54
N ASN A 58 5.21 18.19 -4.38
CA ASN A 58 4.49 18.71 -3.23
C ASN A 58 5.45 19.09 -2.07
N GLY A 59 6.77 19.00 -2.29
CA GLY A 59 7.81 19.32 -1.31
C GLY A 59 8.23 18.18 -0.39
N THR A 60 7.75 16.96 -0.64
CA THR A 60 8.13 15.71 0.05
C THR A 60 8.70 14.71 -0.94
N THR A 61 9.26 13.62 -0.43
CA THR A 61 9.65 12.48 -1.25
C THR A 61 8.39 11.83 -1.82
N ALA A 62 8.35 11.59 -3.12
CA ALA A 62 7.22 10.92 -3.77
C ALA A 62 7.70 9.83 -4.71
N PHE A 63 6.84 8.86 -4.99
CA PHE A 63 7.12 7.85 -6.02
C PHE A 63 6.73 8.36 -7.40
N TYR A 64 7.62 8.21 -8.36
CA TYR A 64 7.42 8.53 -9.77
C TYR A 64 7.63 7.28 -10.63
N GLY A 65 6.59 6.90 -11.35
CA GLY A 65 6.62 5.88 -12.39
C GLY A 65 6.85 6.49 -13.77
N PHE A 66 7.72 5.86 -14.56
CA PHE A 66 8.05 6.28 -15.92
C PHE A 66 7.89 5.14 -16.91
N ASN A 67 7.53 5.47 -18.16
CA ASN A 67 7.52 4.58 -19.31
C ASN A 67 6.87 3.21 -19.01
N GLY A 68 5.64 3.18 -18.47
CA GLY A 68 4.94 1.94 -18.19
C GLY A 68 5.52 1.21 -16.98
N SER A 69 5.03 1.58 -15.79
CA SER A 69 5.41 0.95 -14.52
C SER A 69 4.19 0.64 -13.67
N SER A 70 4.38 -0.24 -12.70
CA SER A 70 3.44 -0.44 -11.61
C SER A 70 4.13 -0.37 -10.26
N ILE A 71 3.34 -0.06 -9.24
CA ILE A 71 3.72 -0.16 -7.84
C ILE A 71 2.67 -0.98 -7.10
N THR A 72 3.14 -1.92 -6.30
CA THR A 72 2.30 -2.88 -5.57
C THR A 72 2.57 -2.82 -4.08
N PHE A 73 1.49 -2.81 -3.30
CA PHE A 73 1.50 -2.81 -1.85
C PHE A 73 0.90 -4.12 -1.35
N ASP A 74 1.60 -4.78 -0.43
CA ASP A 74 1.07 -5.92 0.32
C ASP A 74 1.61 -5.92 1.74
N LEU A 75 0.85 -6.46 2.70
CA LEU A 75 1.35 -6.55 4.08
C LEU A 75 2.54 -7.51 4.17
N GLU A 76 3.54 -7.15 4.97
CA GLU A 76 4.72 -7.99 5.22
C GLU A 76 4.33 -9.39 5.71
N ASN A 77 3.32 -9.46 6.60
CA ASN A 77 2.79 -10.69 7.16
C ASN A 77 1.76 -11.41 6.26
N LYS A 78 1.54 -10.93 5.02
CA LYS A 78 0.53 -11.44 4.07
C LYS A 78 -0.91 -11.40 4.58
N GLY A 79 -1.17 -10.55 5.57
CA GLY A 79 -2.52 -10.28 6.07
C GLY A 79 -3.39 -9.50 5.09
N LEU A 80 -4.60 -9.20 5.54
CA LEU A 80 -5.52 -8.32 4.81
C LEU A 80 -5.37 -6.89 5.33
N PHE A 81 -5.60 -5.92 4.45
CA PHE A 81 -5.63 -4.51 4.77
C PHE A 81 -6.76 -3.80 4.01
N SER A 82 -6.92 -2.51 4.31
CA SER A 82 -7.79 -1.61 3.57
C SER A 82 -6.98 -0.44 3.03
N PHE A 83 -7.38 0.09 1.88
CA PHE A 83 -6.78 1.25 1.23
C PHE A 83 -7.79 2.39 1.19
N THR A 84 -7.40 3.55 1.70
CA THR A 84 -8.36 4.63 1.99
C THR A 84 -8.08 5.93 1.28
N ALA A 85 -6.82 6.28 1.02
CA ALA A 85 -6.49 7.51 0.33
C ALA A 85 -5.11 7.45 -0.33
N LEU A 86 -4.92 8.22 -1.40
CA LEU A 86 -3.59 8.53 -1.92
C LEU A 86 -3.58 9.91 -2.57
N ASP A 87 -2.40 10.53 -2.66
CA ASP A 87 -2.17 11.72 -3.46
C ASP A 87 -1.59 11.32 -4.81
N VAL A 88 -2.07 11.95 -5.89
CA VAL A 88 -1.64 11.63 -7.27
C VAL A 88 -1.35 12.87 -8.09
N ALA A 89 -0.38 12.76 -8.99
CA ALA A 89 -0.12 13.72 -10.04
C ALA A 89 0.42 13.00 -11.29
N GLN A 90 0.54 13.72 -12.40
CA GLN A 90 1.41 13.30 -13.48
C GLN A 90 2.86 13.56 -13.10
N THR A 91 3.78 12.80 -13.71
CA THR A 91 5.21 12.94 -13.44
C THR A 91 5.79 14.26 -13.96
N PHE A 92 5.54 14.59 -15.23
CA PHE A 92 6.20 15.71 -15.91
C PHE A 92 5.42 17.02 -15.86
N LEU A 93 6.14 18.13 -15.73
CA LEU A 93 5.60 19.48 -15.92
C LEU A 93 5.61 19.90 -17.38
N GLY A 94 4.64 20.74 -17.77
CA GLY A 94 4.56 21.40 -19.07
C GLY A 94 4.16 20.50 -20.24
N TYR A 95 3.66 19.29 -19.97
CA TYR A 95 3.29 18.32 -21.01
C TYR A 95 1.85 18.49 -21.47
N GLY A 96 0.99 19.12 -20.66
CA GLY A 96 -0.40 19.37 -21.04
C GLY A 96 -1.17 18.08 -21.31
N ARG A 97 -1.11 17.12 -20.36
CA ARG A 97 -1.76 15.81 -20.50
C ARG A 97 -2.63 15.49 -19.28
N PRO A 98 -3.75 14.78 -19.46
CA PRO A 98 -4.50 14.22 -18.34
C PRO A 98 -3.73 13.06 -17.70
N LEU A 99 -4.03 12.78 -16.44
CA LEU A 99 -3.55 11.59 -15.74
C LEU A 99 -4.66 10.54 -15.67
N THR A 100 -4.32 9.29 -15.98
CA THR A 100 -5.17 8.14 -15.71
C THR A 100 -4.39 7.11 -14.92
N LEU A 101 -4.97 6.61 -13.83
CA LEU A 101 -4.40 5.51 -13.04
C LEU A 101 -5.44 4.40 -12.89
N THR A 102 -4.97 3.16 -12.98
CA THR A 102 -5.79 1.98 -12.69
C THR A 102 -5.34 1.39 -11.37
N LEU A 103 -6.26 1.31 -10.41
CA LEU A 103 -6.09 0.68 -9.11
C LEU A 103 -6.66 -0.74 -9.21
N THR A 104 -5.84 -1.76 -9.00
CA THR A 104 -6.27 -3.16 -9.02
C THR A 104 -5.91 -3.81 -7.68
N ALA A 105 -6.90 -4.29 -6.95
CA ALA A 105 -6.71 -4.94 -5.67
C ALA A 105 -7.24 -6.37 -5.66
N MET A 106 -6.58 -7.24 -4.91
CA MET A 106 -7.05 -8.60 -4.69
C MET A 106 -7.83 -8.70 -3.38
N GLY A 107 -9.15 -8.59 -3.46
CA GLY A 107 -10.06 -8.74 -2.33
C GLY A 107 -10.42 -10.19 -2.02
N VAL A 108 -10.94 -10.43 -0.81
CA VAL A 108 -11.46 -11.75 -0.40
C VAL A 108 -12.56 -12.30 -1.32
N ASN A 109 -13.30 -11.42 -2.00
CA ASN A 109 -14.40 -11.75 -2.91
C ASN A 109 -14.00 -11.72 -4.40
N GLY A 110 -12.71 -11.58 -4.70
CA GLY A 110 -12.21 -11.43 -6.07
C GLY A 110 -11.54 -10.09 -6.32
N VAL A 111 -11.27 -9.81 -7.60
CA VAL A 111 -10.55 -8.60 -8.03
C VAL A 111 -11.47 -7.39 -7.91
N VAL A 112 -10.95 -6.32 -7.29
CA VAL A 112 -11.61 -5.02 -7.20
C VAL A 112 -10.77 -4.04 -8.00
N THR A 113 -11.40 -3.29 -8.91
CA THR A 113 -10.71 -2.32 -9.75
C THR A 113 -11.41 -0.97 -9.67
N ASP A 114 -10.63 0.10 -9.68
CA ASP A 114 -11.11 1.47 -9.79
C ASP A 114 -10.16 2.28 -10.69
N THR A 115 -10.63 3.40 -11.23
CA THR A 115 -9.83 4.26 -12.10
C THR A 115 -9.86 5.69 -11.59
N ILE A 116 -8.68 6.27 -11.42
CA ILE A 116 -8.53 7.70 -11.19
C ILE A 116 -8.35 8.38 -12.55
N PHE A 117 -9.08 9.47 -12.77
CA PHE A 117 -8.89 10.35 -13.91
C PHE A 117 -8.75 11.80 -13.42
N VAL A 118 -7.65 12.44 -13.80
CA VAL A 118 -7.40 13.86 -13.53
C VAL A 118 -7.27 14.57 -14.87
N VAL A 119 -8.08 15.62 -15.05
CA VAL A 119 -8.02 16.47 -16.23
C VAL A 119 -6.69 17.20 -16.32
N GLU A 120 -6.26 17.49 -17.55
CA GLU A 120 -4.96 18.08 -17.89
C GLU A 120 -4.53 19.25 -16.97
N ASN A 121 -5.41 20.23 -16.77
CA ASN A 121 -5.10 21.44 -16.02
C ASN A 121 -4.91 21.23 -14.50
N LEU A 122 -5.21 20.03 -13.99
CA LEU A 122 -5.03 19.64 -12.60
C LEU A 122 -3.99 18.52 -12.43
N ALA A 123 -3.58 17.87 -13.53
CA ALA A 123 -2.70 16.71 -13.46
C ALA A 123 -1.26 17.09 -13.06
N GLU A 124 -0.80 18.32 -13.31
CA GLU A 124 0.51 18.85 -12.89
C GLU A 124 0.55 19.29 -11.41
N SER A 125 -0.37 18.80 -10.57
CA SER A 125 -0.40 19.11 -9.14
C SER A 125 -0.97 17.92 -8.36
N PHE A 126 -0.37 17.63 -7.21
CA PHE A 126 -0.85 16.55 -6.36
C PHE A 126 -2.29 16.81 -5.90
N SER A 127 -3.14 15.84 -6.15
CA SER A 127 -4.55 15.83 -5.79
C SER A 127 -4.85 14.62 -4.93
N ASN A 128 -5.56 14.83 -3.83
CA ASN A 128 -5.94 13.77 -2.90
C ASN A 128 -7.19 13.02 -3.39
N PHE A 129 -7.14 11.68 -3.38
CA PHE A 129 -8.25 10.80 -3.68
C PHE A 129 -8.56 9.92 -2.47
N ASN A 130 -9.85 9.69 -2.22
CA ASN A 130 -10.33 8.88 -1.10
C ASN A 130 -11.19 7.72 -1.60
N PHE A 131 -11.07 6.57 -0.94
CA PHE A 131 -11.67 5.32 -1.35
C PHE A 131 -12.39 4.63 -0.19
N LYS A 132 -13.42 3.87 -0.51
CA LYS A 132 -14.22 3.08 0.46
C LYS A 132 -14.43 1.63 0.03
N ASN A 133 -14.09 1.33 -1.20
CA ASN A 133 -14.29 0.08 -1.92
C ASN A 133 -13.14 -0.93 -1.71
N PHE A 134 -11.97 -0.47 -1.27
CA PHE A 134 -10.80 -1.31 -1.04
C PHE A 134 -10.68 -1.74 0.42
N VAL A 135 -11.53 -2.70 0.82
CA VAL A 135 -11.58 -3.24 2.18
C VAL A 135 -11.30 -4.75 2.14
N ASN A 136 -10.55 -5.27 3.12
CA ASN A 136 -10.16 -6.68 3.18
C ASN A 136 -9.46 -7.16 1.90
N ILE A 137 -8.47 -6.39 1.44
CA ILE A 137 -7.63 -6.69 0.29
C ILE A 137 -6.28 -7.26 0.74
N SER A 138 -5.70 -8.13 -0.09
CA SER A 138 -4.40 -8.77 0.15
C SER A 138 -3.26 -8.12 -0.64
N SER A 139 -3.59 -7.41 -1.71
CA SER A 139 -2.66 -6.61 -2.49
C SER A 139 -3.39 -5.43 -3.13
N LEU A 140 -2.66 -4.36 -3.40
CA LEU A 140 -3.07 -3.21 -4.21
C LEU A 140 -1.97 -2.93 -5.22
N THR A 141 -2.29 -2.92 -6.51
CA THR A 141 -1.38 -2.55 -7.59
C THR A 141 -1.92 -1.30 -8.29
N ILE A 142 -1.06 -0.31 -8.46
CA ILE A 142 -1.35 0.95 -9.16
C ILE A 142 -0.54 0.97 -10.44
N THR A 143 -1.21 1.27 -11.55
CA THR A 143 -0.59 1.31 -12.89
C THR A 143 -1.04 2.56 -13.63
N GLY A 144 -0.12 3.18 -14.38
CA GLY A 144 -0.42 4.30 -15.28
C GLY A 144 -1.34 3.94 -16.45
N GLY A 145 -1.93 4.95 -17.09
CA GLY A 145 -2.78 4.78 -18.26
C GLY A 145 -2.02 4.30 -19.49
N GLN A 146 -2.72 3.74 -20.48
CA GLN A 146 -2.08 3.25 -21.70
C GLN A 146 -1.51 4.35 -22.60
N GLU A 147 -2.16 5.52 -22.65
CA GLU A 147 -1.74 6.63 -23.49
C GLU A 147 -0.61 7.44 -22.83
N PHE A 148 -0.74 7.68 -21.53
CA PHE A 148 0.21 8.40 -20.69
C PHE A 148 0.50 7.56 -19.44
N PRO A 149 1.53 6.71 -19.49
CA PRO A 149 1.79 5.75 -18.42
C PRO A 149 2.57 6.34 -17.24
N GLU A 150 3.07 7.56 -17.35
CA GLU A 150 3.83 8.22 -16.28
C GLU A 150 2.90 8.80 -15.21
N PHE A 151 3.24 8.54 -13.96
CA PHE A 151 2.47 9.01 -12.82
C PHE A 151 3.35 9.25 -11.60
N ALA A 152 2.89 10.12 -10.72
CA ALA A 152 3.45 10.32 -9.40
C ALA A 152 2.39 9.99 -8.33
N ILE A 153 2.81 9.33 -7.26
CA ILE A 153 1.97 9.10 -6.08
C ILE A 153 2.72 9.45 -4.80
N ASP A 154 1.96 9.87 -3.80
CA ASP A 154 2.44 10.13 -2.45
C ASP A 154 1.34 9.83 -1.41
N ASN A 155 1.69 9.80 -0.12
CA ASN A 155 0.80 9.66 1.02
C ASN A 155 -0.23 8.53 0.88
N VAL A 156 0.24 7.32 0.59
CA VAL A 156 -0.64 6.15 0.39
C VAL A 156 -1.12 5.65 1.74
N VAL A 157 -2.39 5.90 2.07
CA VAL A 157 -2.98 5.56 3.37
C VAL A 157 -3.56 4.15 3.35
N LEU A 158 -2.96 3.29 4.18
CA LEU A 158 -3.28 1.86 4.31
C LEU A 158 -3.61 1.51 5.76
N SER A 159 -4.48 0.53 5.97
CA SER A 159 -4.88 0.10 7.32
C SER A 159 -4.90 -1.42 7.39
N PRO A 160 -3.95 -2.05 8.12
CA PRO A 160 -4.00 -3.49 8.38
C PRO A 160 -5.32 -3.86 9.08
N VAL A 161 -5.91 -4.98 8.67
CA VAL A 161 -7.06 -5.55 9.37
C VAL A 161 -6.52 -6.26 10.60
N GLU A 162 -6.96 -5.82 11.78
CA GLU A 162 -6.61 -6.48 13.04
C GLU A 162 -7.23 -7.88 13.08
N VAL A 163 -6.44 -8.89 12.76
CA VAL A 163 -6.81 -10.30 12.98
C VAL A 163 -6.50 -10.62 14.44
N PRO A 164 -7.46 -11.09 15.25
CA PRO A 164 -7.19 -11.47 16.64
C PRO A 164 -6.08 -12.51 16.68
N GLU A 165 -4.97 -12.19 17.33
CA GLU A 165 -3.80 -13.05 17.35
C GLU A 165 -4.13 -14.46 17.86
N PRO A 166 -3.43 -15.51 17.40
CA PRO A 166 -3.62 -16.88 17.85
C PRO A 166 -3.50 -17.07 19.37
N ALA A 167 -2.84 -16.15 20.08
CA ALA A 167 -2.82 -16.11 21.54
C ALA A 167 -4.23 -15.99 22.15
N SER A 168 -5.15 -15.24 21.52
CA SER A 168 -6.55 -15.15 21.96
C SER A 168 -7.27 -16.50 21.85
N TRP A 169 -6.96 -17.30 20.82
CA TRP A 169 -7.47 -18.66 20.68
C TRP A 169 -6.82 -19.62 21.67
N ALA A 170 -5.52 -19.49 21.91
CA ALA A 170 -4.81 -20.29 22.90
C ALA A 170 -5.31 -20.02 24.33
N MET A 171 -5.64 -18.76 24.67
CA MET A 171 -6.25 -18.40 25.96
C MET A 171 -7.70 -18.92 26.06
N LEU A 172 -8.47 -18.91 24.97
CA LEU A 172 -9.82 -19.50 24.94
C LEU A 172 -9.76 -21.02 25.14
N ILE A 173 -8.86 -21.72 24.45
CA ILE A 173 -8.65 -23.17 24.58
C ILE A 173 -8.10 -23.51 25.97
N GLY A 174 -7.13 -22.74 26.45
CA GLY A 174 -6.56 -22.88 27.80
C GLY A 174 -7.60 -22.68 28.90
N GLY A 175 -8.45 -21.66 28.77
CA GLY A 175 -9.55 -21.38 29.71
C GLY A 175 -10.58 -22.50 29.78
N LEU A 176 -10.98 -23.07 28.64
CA LEU A 176 -11.90 -24.22 28.59
C LEU A 176 -11.26 -25.52 29.14
N GLY A 177 -9.95 -25.69 28.97
CA GLY A 177 -9.20 -26.82 29.55
C GLY A 177 -9.18 -26.80 31.09
N ILE A 178 -9.02 -25.61 31.69
CA ILE A 178 -8.97 -25.46 33.15
C ILE A 178 -10.35 -25.77 33.77
N ILE A 179 -11.45 -25.38 33.15
CA ILE A 179 -12.81 -25.64 33.66
C ILE A 179 -13.08 -27.16 33.75
N ARG A 180 -12.67 -27.96 32.75
CA ARG A 180 -12.82 -29.43 32.81
C ARG A 180 -11.99 -30.09 33.92
N SER A 181 -10.86 -29.50 34.30
CA SER A 181 -9.99 -30.04 35.35
C SER A 181 -10.56 -29.80 36.77
N VAL A 182 -11.29 -28.70 36.98
CA VAL A 182 -11.91 -28.38 38.28
C VAL A 182 -13.13 -29.26 38.56
N PHE A 183 -13.90 -29.65 37.54
CA PHE A 183 -15.05 -30.56 37.69
C PHE A 183 -14.68 -32.04 37.86
N ARG A 184 -13.40 -32.42 37.72
CA ARG A 184 -12.90 -33.78 38.00
C ARG A 184 -12.18 -33.90 39.34
N ARG A 185 -12.52 -33.07 40.32
CA ARG A 185 -12.10 -33.34 41.70
C ARG A 185 -12.96 -34.47 42.27
N PRO A 186 -12.39 -35.63 42.67
CA PRO A 186 -13.12 -36.63 43.42
C PRO A 186 -13.53 -36.01 44.76
N LEU A 187 -14.80 -36.15 45.13
CA LEU A 187 -15.25 -35.88 46.49
C LEU A 187 -14.40 -36.71 47.46
N PRO A 188 -13.87 -36.13 48.55
CA PRO A 188 -13.20 -36.91 49.58
C PRO A 188 -14.22 -37.86 50.19
N SER A 189 -14.08 -39.15 49.92
CA SER A 189 -14.75 -40.21 50.65
C SER A 189 -14.21 -40.19 52.08
N GLY A 190 -14.94 -39.56 52.99
CA GLY A 190 -14.71 -39.76 54.41
C GLY A 190 -15.05 -41.20 54.79
N LEU A 191 -14.25 -41.81 55.69
CA LEU A 191 -14.72 -42.53 56.88
C LEU A 191 -13.58 -43.23 57.66
N ALA A 192 -13.59 -42.94 58.96
CA ALA A 192 -13.35 -43.84 60.11
C ALA A 192 -11.99 -44.54 60.31
N ARG A 193 -11.29 -44.15 61.39
CA ARG A 193 -11.29 -44.90 62.66
C ARG A 193 -10.74 -44.08 63.82
#